data_AF-H9FFP4-F1
#
_entry.id   AF-H9FFP4-F1
#
_cell.length_a   1.000
_cell.length_b   1.000
_cell.length_c   1.000
_cell.angle_alpha   90.00
_cell.angle_beta   90.00
_cell.angle_gamma   90.00
#
_symmetry.space_group_name_H-M   'P 1'
#
loop_
_entity.id
_entity.type
_entity.pdbx_description
1 polymer ?
#
loop_
_entity_poly.entity_id
_entity_poly.type
_entity_poly.pdbx_seq_one_letter_code
_entity_poly.pdbx_strand_id
1 'polypeptide(L)'
;RTRLEKFMSEQTKERGGVAIKIPIVCVVLEGGPGTLQTIYNATTNGTPCVVVEGSGRVADVIAQVANLPVSDITVSLIQQKLSVFFQEMFETFTESRIVEWTKKIQDIVRRRQLLTVFREGKDGQQDVDVAILQALLKASRSQDHFGHENWDHQLKLAVAWNRVDIARSEIFTDEWQWKPSDLHPMMTAALISNKPEFVKLFLE
;
A
#
# COMPACT_ATOMS: atom_id res chain seq x y z
N ARG A 1 -19.89 -0.17 -3.18
CA ARG A 1 -18.62 0.37 -2.65
C ARG A 1 -17.46 0.12 -3.63
N THR A 2 -16.99 -1.12 -3.80
CA THR A 2 -15.83 -1.46 -4.67
C THR A 2 -15.94 -0.96 -6.12
N ARG A 3 -17.13 -1.02 -6.75
CA ARG A 3 -17.34 -0.48 -8.12
C ARG A 3 -17.17 1.04 -8.20
N LEU A 4 -17.64 1.76 -7.17
CA LEU A 4 -17.51 3.22 -7.11
C LEU A 4 -16.06 3.62 -6.86
N GLU A 5 -15.39 2.96 -5.92
CA GLU A 5 -13.96 3.16 -5.65
C GLU A 5 -13.14 2.91 -6.91
N LYS A 6 -13.39 1.80 -7.63
CA LYS A 6 -12.72 1.52 -8.91
C LYS A 6 -12.94 2.65 -9.93
N PHE A 7 -14.19 3.07 -10.14
CA PHE A 7 -14.49 4.17 -11.06
C PHE A 7 -13.76 5.47 -10.68
N MET A 8 -13.68 5.79 -9.39
CA MET A 8 -12.94 6.95 -8.91
C MET A 8 -11.44 6.84 -9.17
N SER A 9 -10.84 5.64 -9.04
CA SER A 9 -9.40 5.44 -9.29
C SER A 9 -9.01 5.60 -10.75
N GLU A 10 -9.96 5.44 -11.67
CA GLU A 10 -9.75 5.58 -13.10
C GLU A 10 -9.82 7.05 -13.56
N GLN A 11 -10.29 7.96 -12.69
CA GLN A 11 -10.34 9.39 -13.00
C GLN A 11 -8.94 10.00 -12.96
N THR A 12 -8.70 10.95 -13.87
CA THR A 12 -7.44 11.71 -13.92
C THR A 12 -7.68 13.12 -13.39
N LYS A 13 -6.76 13.58 -12.52
CA LYS A 13 -6.77 14.93 -11.97
C LYS A 13 -5.46 15.64 -12.32
N GLU A 14 -5.57 16.87 -12.76
CA GLU A 14 -4.41 17.75 -12.91
C GLU A 14 -4.13 18.46 -11.59
N ARG A 15 -2.90 18.34 -11.09
CA ARG A 15 -2.44 19.04 -9.88
C ARG A 15 -0.99 19.48 -10.06
N GLY A 16 -0.76 20.78 -10.05
CA GLY A 16 0.59 21.34 -10.11
C GLY A 16 1.31 21.09 -11.45
N GLY A 17 0.58 21.16 -12.57
CA GLY A 17 1.11 20.93 -13.92
C GLY A 17 1.29 19.45 -14.29
N VAL A 18 0.76 18.54 -13.48
CA VAL A 18 0.88 17.10 -13.68
C VAL A 18 -0.50 16.44 -13.66
N ALA A 19 -0.78 15.62 -14.66
CA ALA A 19 -1.95 14.75 -14.70
C ALA A 19 -1.64 13.41 -14.02
N ILE A 20 -2.40 13.06 -12.99
CA ILE A 20 -2.30 11.78 -12.27
C ILE A 20 -3.67 11.11 -12.15
N LYS A 21 -3.71 9.78 -12.23
CA LYS A 21 -4.87 9.01 -11.78
C LYS A 21 -5.08 9.22 -10.29
N ILE A 22 -6.34 9.25 -9.83
CA ILE A 22 -6.64 9.40 -8.40
C ILE A 22 -6.21 8.12 -7.67
N PRO A 23 -5.21 8.19 -6.78
CA PRO A 23 -4.77 7.03 -6.03
C PRO A 23 -5.80 6.68 -4.95
N ILE A 24 -6.06 5.39 -4.76
CA ILE A 24 -6.94 4.87 -3.71
C ILE A 24 -6.15 3.88 -2.86
N VAL A 25 -6.35 3.96 -1.54
CA VAL A 25 -5.76 3.08 -0.55
C VAL A 25 -6.85 2.63 0.42
N CYS A 26 -6.78 1.39 0.88
CA CYS A 26 -7.64 0.85 1.92
C CYS A 26 -6.83 0.76 3.23
N VAL A 27 -7.24 1.50 4.26
CA VAL A 27 -6.63 1.41 5.60
C VAL A 27 -7.51 0.52 6.47
N VAL A 28 -6.89 -0.44 7.16
CA VAL A 28 -7.56 -1.45 7.98
C VAL A 28 -7.13 -1.30 9.43
N LEU A 29 -8.12 -1.06 10.29
CA LEU A 29 -8.02 -1.07 11.74
C LEU A 29 -8.98 -2.15 12.26
N GLU A 30 -8.48 -3.05 13.09
CA GLU A 30 -9.21 -4.23 13.55
C GLU A 30 -9.89 -5.01 12.42
N GLY A 31 -11.20 -5.24 12.56
CA GLY A 31 -12.06 -5.85 11.56
C GLY A 31 -12.60 -7.21 11.97
N GLY A 32 -13.58 -7.65 11.20
CA GLY A 32 -14.18 -8.96 11.33
C GLY A 32 -14.31 -9.65 9.96
N PRO A 33 -15.21 -10.63 9.85
CA PRO A 33 -15.40 -11.39 8.61
C PRO A 33 -15.66 -10.53 7.37
N GLY A 34 -16.51 -9.50 7.48
CA GLY A 34 -16.76 -8.57 6.38
C GLY A 34 -15.55 -7.71 6.01
N THR A 35 -14.67 -7.43 6.98
CA THR A 35 -13.43 -6.69 6.75
C THR A 35 -12.45 -7.54 5.95
N LEU A 36 -12.25 -8.82 6.30
CA LEU A 36 -11.41 -9.72 5.50
C LEU A 36 -11.89 -9.80 4.04
N GLN A 37 -13.20 -9.88 3.83
CA GLN A 37 -13.78 -9.87 2.48
C GLN A 37 -13.50 -8.54 1.75
N THR A 38 -13.54 -7.43 2.46
CA THR A 38 -13.26 -6.10 1.89
C THR A 38 -11.79 -5.99 1.47
N ILE A 39 -10.85 -6.46 2.30
CA ILE A 39 -9.41 -6.49 1.99
C ILE A 39 -9.13 -7.38 0.79
N TYR A 40 -9.71 -8.58 0.78
CA TYR A 40 -9.60 -9.53 -0.33
C TYR A 40 -10.10 -8.90 -1.65
N ASN A 41 -11.24 -8.20 -1.61
CA ASN A 41 -11.79 -7.53 -2.79
C ASN A 41 -10.93 -6.33 -3.21
N ALA A 42 -10.45 -5.51 -2.26
CA ALA A 42 -9.60 -4.35 -2.55
C ALA A 42 -8.31 -4.78 -3.26
N THR A 43 -7.58 -5.74 -2.68
CA THR A 43 -6.35 -6.27 -3.29
C THR A 43 -6.61 -6.97 -4.62
N THR A 44 -7.79 -7.57 -4.82
CA THR A 44 -8.17 -8.18 -6.12
C THR A 44 -8.39 -7.12 -7.20
N ASN A 45 -8.84 -5.93 -6.83
CA ASN A 45 -9.02 -4.80 -7.74
C ASN A 45 -7.76 -3.94 -7.87
N GLY A 46 -6.61 -4.39 -7.37
CA GLY A 46 -5.35 -3.64 -7.44
C GLY A 46 -5.25 -2.48 -6.44
N THR A 47 -6.17 -2.37 -5.48
CA THR A 47 -6.13 -1.34 -4.44
C THR A 47 -5.17 -1.79 -3.32
N PRO A 48 -4.12 -1.02 -3.01
CA PRO A 48 -3.25 -1.31 -1.88
C PRO A 48 -4.00 -1.22 -0.55
N CYS A 49 -3.61 -2.09 0.39
CA CYS A 49 -4.11 -2.16 1.74
C CYS A 49 -3.00 -1.88 2.75
N VAL A 50 -3.23 -0.93 3.64
CA VAL A 50 -2.42 -0.68 4.84
C VAL A 50 -3.12 -1.32 6.02
N VAL A 51 -2.47 -2.30 6.63
CA VAL A 51 -2.97 -3.01 7.82
C VAL A 51 -2.22 -2.50 9.04
N VAL A 52 -2.95 -2.02 10.05
CA VAL A 52 -2.36 -1.52 11.30
C VAL A 52 -2.20 -2.67 12.29
N GLU A 53 -0.97 -3.12 12.49
CA GLU A 53 -0.60 -4.09 13.52
C GLU A 53 -0.75 -3.49 14.91
N GLY A 54 -1.20 -4.31 15.86
CA GLY A 54 -1.60 -3.92 17.20
C GLY A 54 -3.04 -3.42 17.28
N SER A 55 -3.72 -3.20 16.15
CA SER A 55 -5.10 -2.69 16.20
C SER A 55 -6.09 -3.77 16.65
N GLY A 56 -5.87 -5.06 16.36
CA GLY A 56 -6.71 -6.18 16.78
C GLY A 56 -7.26 -7.06 15.65
N ARG A 57 -7.89 -8.18 16.03
CA ARG A 57 -8.74 -9.03 15.16
C ARG A 57 -8.12 -9.37 13.78
N VAL A 58 -8.84 -9.11 12.67
CA VAL A 58 -8.37 -9.42 11.31
C VAL A 58 -7.06 -8.73 10.97
N ALA A 59 -6.88 -7.47 11.38
CA ALA A 59 -5.66 -6.72 11.10
C ALA A 59 -4.43 -7.43 11.66
N ASP A 60 -4.49 -7.88 12.92
CA ASP A 60 -3.37 -8.59 13.54
C ASP A 60 -3.13 -9.99 12.98
N VAL A 61 -4.20 -10.71 12.63
CA VAL A 61 -4.06 -12.01 11.97
C VAL A 61 -3.27 -11.86 10.67
N ILE A 62 -3.60 -10.86 9.85
CA ILE A 62 -2.89 -10.59 8.58
C ILE A 62 -1.47 -10.09 8.86
N ALA A 63 -1.30 -9.14 9.80
CA ALA A 63 0.01 -8.57 10.13
C ALA A 63 1.02 -9.64 10.55
N GLN A 64 0.60 -10.63 11.36
CA GLN A 64 1.48 -11.69 11.85
C GLN A 64 1.93 -12.68 10.77
N VAL A 65 1.17 -12.82 9.68
CA VAL A 65 1.51 -13.76 8.58
C VAL A 65 2.00 -13.06 7.32
N ALA A 66 1.97 -11.73 7.25
CA ALA A 66 2.29 -10.95 6.06
C ALA A 66 3.69 -11.22 5.49
N ASN A 67 4.66 -11.53 6.35
CA ASN A 67 6.05 -11.78 5.95
C ASN A 67 6.35 -13.26 5.68
N LEU A 68 5.45 -14.17 6.05
CA LEU A 68 5.65 -15.61 5.88
C LEU A 68 5.53 -16.03 4.40
N PRO A 69 6.28 -17.04 3.95
CA PRO A 69 6.00 -17.72 2.69
C PRO A 69 4.55 -18.22 2.66
N VAL A 70 3.88 -18.13 1.50
CA VAL A 70 2.48 -18.52 1.37
C VAL A 70 2.26 -20.01 1.71
N SER A 71 3.27 -20.86 1.47
CA SER A 71 3.29 -22.28 1.84
C SER A 71 3.14 -22.52 3.35
N ASP A 72 3.58 -21.58 4.16
CA ASP A 72 3.66 -21.73 5.62
C ASP A 72 2.37 -21.26 6.30
N ILE A 73 1.48 -20.62 5.54
CA ILE A 73 0.17 -20.16 6.01
C ILE A 73 -0.81 -21.34 5.93
N THR A 74 -0.79 -22.19 6.95
CA THR A 74 -1.65 -23.37 7.06
C THR A 74 -2.97 -23.08 7.79
N VAL A 75 -3.94 -23.98 7.67
CA VAL A 75 -5.20 -23.92 8.43
C VAL A 75 -4.95 -23.93 9.94
N SER A 76 -4.00 -24.75 10.41
CA SER A 76 -3.64 -24.82 11.83
C SER A 76 -3.03 -23.52 12.35
N LEU A 77 -2.15 -22.88 11.55
CA LEU A 77 -1.58 -21.58 11.91
C LEU A 77 -2.67 -20.51 11.98
N ILE A 78 -3.54 -20.43 10.97
CA ILE A 78 -4.64 -19.44 10.95
C ILE A 78 -5.61 -19.69 12.10
N GLN A 79 -5.95 -20.94 12.40
CA GLN A 79 -6.78 -21.29 13.54
C GLN A 79 -6.17 -20.80 14.87
N GLN A 80 -4.87 -21.03 15.08
CA GLN A 80 -4.15 -20.54 16.26
C GLN A 80 -4.16 -19.01 16.34
N LYS A 81 -3.98 -18.30 15.22
CA LYS A 81 -4.03 -16.83 15.23
C LYS A 81 -5.45 -16.33 15.51
N LEU A 82 -6.46 -16.96 14.93
CA LEU A 82 -7.86 -16.61 15.19
C LEU A 82 -8.23 -16.83 16.66
N SER A 83 -7.80 -17.92 17.30
CA SER A 83 -8.09 -18.15 18.73
C SER A 83 -7.46 -17.07 19.61
N VAL A 84 -6.25 -16.59 19.29
CA VAL A 84 -5.58 -15.52 20.03
C VAL A 84 -6.28 -14.17 19.85
N PHE A 85 -6.62 -13.80 18.62
CA PHE A 85 -7.09 -12.45 18.30
C PHE A 85 -8.61 -12.26 18.34
N PHE A 86 -9.39 -13.35 18.26
CA PHE A 86 -10.85 -13.32 18.38
C PHE A 86 -11.36 -13.79 19.75
N GLN A 87 -10.52 -14.47 20.55
CA GLN A 87 -10.85 -14.90 21.92
C GLN A 87 -12.23 -15.59 21.98
N GLU A 88 -13.18 -15.10 22.78
CA GLU A 88 -14.53 -15.67 22.92
C GLU A 88 -15.28 -15.76 21.58
N MET A 89 -15.07 -14.81 20.65
CA MET A 89 -15.72 -14.83 19.34
C MET A 89 -15.21 -15.97 18.45
N PHE A 90 -14.08 -16.59 18.79
CA PHE A 90 -13.52 -17.71 18.04
C PHE A 90 -14.46 -18.93 18.05
N GLU A 91 -15.24 -19.15 19.11
CA GLU A 91 -16.20 -20.26 19.19
C GLU A 91 -17.27 -20.24 18.09
N THR A 92 -17.50 -19.06 17.50
CA THR A 92 -18.44 -18.87 16.38
C THR A 92 -17.87 -19.25 15.01
N PHE A 93 -16.59 -19.64 14.93
CA PHE A 93 -15.95 -20.03 13.68
C PHE A 93 -16.13 -21.53 13.41
N THR A 94 -16.75 -21.84 12.28
CA THR A 94 -16.79 -23.22 11.76
C THR A 94 -15.48 -23.58 11.10
N GLU A 95 -15.15 -24.88 11.05
CA GLU A 95 -13.96 -25.38 10.32
C GLU A 95 -13.96 -24.93 8.87
N SER A 96 -15.11 -24.99 8.20
CA SER A 96 -15.28 -24.53 6.82
C SER A 96 -14.90 -23.05 6.63
N ARG A 97 -15.24 -22.20 7.61
CA ARG A 97 -14.92 -20.77 7.58
C ARG A 97 -13.44 -20.52 7.79
N ILE A 98 -12.78 -21.30 8.66
CA ILE A 98 -11.33 -21.19 8.88
C ILE A 98 -10.56 -21.57 7.61
N VAL A 99 -11.00 -22.63 6.91
CA VAL A 99 -10.43 -23.02 5.60
C VAL A 99 -10.61 -21.89 4.57
N GLU A 100 -11.80 -21.30 4.49
CA GLU A 100 -12.07 -20.17 3.60
C GLU A 100 -11.17 -18.96 3.92
N TRP A 101 -11.04 -18.62 5.21
CA TRP A 101 -10.19 -17.51 5.66
C TRP A 101 -8.73 -17.75 5.35
N THR A 102 -8.25 -18.98 5.56
CA THR A 102 -6.88 -19.37 5.24
C THR A 102 -6.58 -19.11 3.77
N LYS A 103 -7.48 -19.53 2.87
CA LYS A 103 -7.34 -19.28 1.43
C LYS A 103 -7.32 -17.78 1.11
N LYS A 104 -8.24 -16.98 1.67
CA LYS A 104 -8.26 -15.53 1.44
C LYS A 104 -6.99 -14.85 1.93
N ILE A 105 -6.49 -15.24 3.09
CA ILE A 105 -5.26 -14.67 3.67
C ILE A 105 -4.06 -15.05 2.81
N GLN A 106 -3.95 -16.31 2.38
CA GLN A 106 -2.91 -16.73 1.42
C GLN A 106 -2.93 -15.90 0.14
N ASP A 107 -4.12 -15.64 -0.42
CA ASP A 107 -4.28 -14.83 -1.64
C ASP A 107 -3.90 -13.36 -1.43
N ILE A 108 -4.24 -12.79 -0.27
CA ILE A 108 -3.83 -11.44 0.13
C ILE A 108 -2.30 -11.36 0.27
N VAL A 109 -1.69 -12.28 1.02
CA VAL A 109 -0.24 -12.31 1.26
C VAL A 109 0.54 -12.62 -0.03
N ARG A 110 -0.04 -13.36 -0.98
CA ARG A 110 0.57 -13.58 -2.30
C ARG A 110 0.76 -12.27 -3.07
N ARG A 111 -0.11 -11.28 -2.86
CA ARG A 111 -0.02 -9.95 -3.47
C ARG A 111 0.77 -8.98 -2.58
N ARG A 112 2.01 -9.34 -2.26
CA ARG A 112 2.90 -8.58 -1.34
C ARG A 112 3.04 -7.10 -1.70
N GLN A 113 3.00 -6.77 -2.98
CA GLN A 113 3.07 -5.41 -3.50
C GLN A 113 1.87 -4.52 -3.14
N LEU A 114 0.72 -5.13 -2.83
CA LEU A 114 -0.50 -4.44 -2.42
C LEU A 114 -0.74 -4.49 -0.91
N LEU A 115 0.13 -5.15 -0.15
CA LEU A 115 0.00 -5.27 1.30
C LEU A 115 1.13 -4.52 1.99
N THR A 116 0.77 -3.58 2.85
CA THR A 116 1.69 -2.85 3.73
C THR A 116 1.23 -3.03 5.17
N VAL A 117 2.13 -3.44 6.06
CA VAL A 117 1.86 -3.55 7.49
C VAL A 117 2.47 -2.34 8.18
N PHE A 118 1.63 -1.53 8.80
CA PHE A 118 2.04 -0.42 9.64
C PHE A 118 2.07 -0.87 11.09
N ARG A 119 3.12 -0.51 11.82
CA ARG A 119 3.31 -0.81 13.24
C ARG A 119 3.47 0.51 13.97
N GLU A 120 2.72 0.69 15.04
CA GLU A 120 2.87 1.85 15.91
C GLU A 120 3.97 1.59 16.96
N GLY A 121 4.86 2.55 17.18
CA GLY A 121 5.68 2.61 18.40
C GLY A 121 7.00 1.82 18.42
N LYS A 122 7.83 1.86 17.37
CA LYS A 122 9.26 1.54 17.51
C LYS A 122 10.15 2.65 16.96
N ASP A 123 11.27 2.89 17.63
CA ASP A 123 12.32 3.83 17.22
C ASP A 123 12.64 3.66 15.73
N GLY A 124 12.41 4.73 14.94
CA GLY A 124 12.64 4.76 13.49
C GLY A 124 11.44 4.43 12.59
N GLN A 125 10.24 4.17 13.14
CA GLN A 125 9.04 3.98 12.31
C GLN A 125 8.41 5.32 11.91
N GLN A 126 8.16 5.44 10.61
CA GLN A 126 7.57 6.61 9.96
C GLN A 126 6.07 6.74 10.30
N ASP A 127 5.52 7.96 10.28
CA ASP A 127 4.12 8.23 10.55
C ASP A 127 3.15 7.46 9.62
N VAL A 128 1.88 7.34 10.03
CA VAL A 128 0.85 6.61 9.25
C VAL A 128 0.70 7.14 7.83
N ASP A 129 0.84 8.45 7.64
CA ASP A 129 0.78 9.09 6.34
C ASP A 129 1.90 8.60 5.41
N VAL A 130 3.11 8.41 5.92
CA VAL A 130 4.23 7.82 5.18
C VAL A 130 3.91 6.39 4.77
N ALA A 131 3.40 5.57 5.68
CA ALA A 131 3.03 4.19 5.37
C ALA A 131 1.95 4.11 4.27
N ILE A 132 1.01 5.05 4.27
CA ILE A 132 0.00 5.20 3.21
C ILE A 132 0.66 5.54 1.87
N LEU A 133 1.56 6.52 1.84
CA LEU A 133 2.24 6.95 0.61
C LEU A 133 3.15 5.85 0.07
N GLN A 134 3.89 5.16 0.93
CA GLN A 134 4.70 4.00 0.56
C GLN A 134 3.85 2.86 0.00
N ALA A 135 2.67 2.59 0.57
CA ALA A 135 1.76 1.57 0.04
C ALA A 135 1.30 1.91 -1.39
N LEU A 136 1.00 3.18 -1.66
CA LEU A 136 0.63 3.66 -2.99
C LEU A 136 1.78 3.55 -3.98
N LEU A 137 2.99 3.96 -3.59
CA LEU A 137 4.19 3.84 -4.43
C LEU A 137 4.55 2.37 -4.68
N LYS A 138 4.54 1.53 -3.64
CA LYS A 138 4.81 0.09 -3.75
C LYS A 138 3.83 -0.60 -4.70
N ALA A 139 2.55 -0.24 -4.66
CA ALA A 139 1.54 -0.77 -5.55
C ALA A 139 1.75 -0.31 -7.00
N SER A 140 2.11 0.96 -7.22
CA SER A 140 2.35 1.49 -8.56
C SER A 140 3.51 0.79 -9.26
N ARG A 141 4.52 0.30 -8.49
CA ARG A 141 5.67 -0.44 -9.05
C ARG A 141 5.29 -1.69 -9.85
N SER A 142 4.14 -2.27 -9.53
CA SER A 142 3.74 -3.59 -10.00
C SER A 142 2.67 -3.59 -11.09
N GLN A 143 2.04 -2.44 -11.36
CA GLN A 143 1.03 -2.33 -12.41
C GLN A 143 1.76 -2.15 -13.74
N ASP A 144 1.95 -3.24 -14.48
CA ASP A 144 2.17 -3.42 -15.94
C ASP A 144 2.72 -2.25 -16.80
N HIS A 145 3.57 -1.41 -16.23
CA HIS A 145 4.32 -0.39 -16.94
C HIS A 145 5.72 -0.95 -17.20
N PHE A 146 5.92 -1.56 -18.38
CA PHE A 146 7.24 -2.01 -18.81
C PHE A 146 8.18 -0.80 -18.96
N GLY A 147 9.19 -0.66 -18.08
CA GLY A 147 10.30 0.29 -18.23
C GLY A 147 10.12 1.67 -17.54
N HIS A 148 10.54 2.73 -18.21
CA HIS A 148 10.68 4.12 -17.71
C HIS A 148 9.40 4.75 -17.12
N GLU A 149 8.21 4.17 -17.36
CA GLU A 149 6.93 4.74 -16.91
C GLU A 149 6.68 4.57 -15.40
N ASN A 150 7.44 3.71 -14.72
CA ASN A 150 7.17 3.35 -13.34
C ASN A 150 7.58 4.46 -12.34
N TRP A 151 8.76 5.04 -12.52
CA TRP A 151 9.24 6.14 -11.67
C TRP A 151 8.54 7.46 -12.00
N ASP A 152 8.12 7.67 -13.25
CA ASP A 152 7.44 8.90 -13.66
C ASP A 152 6.14 9.05 -12.88
N HIS A 153 5.31 8.01 -12.83
CA HIS A 153 4.08 8.05 -12.03
C HIS A 153 4.36 8.27 -10.53
N GLN A 154 5.38 7.61 -9.98
CA GLN A 154 5.78 7.77 -8.58
C GLN A 154 6.24 9.20 -8.27
N LEU A 155 7.04 9.78 -9.15
CA LEU A 155 7.58 11.12 -8.98
C LEU A 155 6.47 12.18 -9.13
N LYS A 156 5.57 11.97 -10.08
CA LYS A 156 4.33 12.75 -10.24
C LYS A 156 3.50 12.75 -8.96
N LEU A 157 3.32 11.60 -8.33
CA LEU A 157 2.62 11.47 -7.05
C LEU A 157 3.35 12.22 -5.92
N ALA A 158 4.65 11.99 -5.75
CA ALA A 158 5.44 12.63 -4.70
C ALA A 158 5.45 14.17 -4.83
N VAL A 159 5.63 14.68 -6.06
CA VAL A 159 5.53 16.11 -6.36
C VAL A 159 4.11 16.60 -6.07
N ALA A 160 3.07 15.94 -6.55
CA ALA A 160 1.67 16.35 -6.34
C ALA A 160 1.28 16.40 -4.85
N TRP A 161 1.86 15.52 -4.03
CA TRP A 161 1.68 15.48 -2.57
C TRP A 161 2.62 16.40 -1.79
N ASN A 162 3.62 16.99 -2.44
CA ASN A 162 4.67 17.77 -1.80
C ASN A 162 5.44 16.99 -0.73
N ARG A 163 5.79 15.73 -1.03
CA ARG A 163 6.51 14.81 -0.12
C ARG A 163 7.91 14.49 -0.65
N VAL A 164 8.81 15.45 -0.46
CA VAL A 164 10.22 15.37 -0.91
C VAL A 164 11.01 14.28 -0.17
N ASP A 165 10.66 14.06 1.09
CA ASP A 165 11.21 13.01 1.95
C ASP A 165 10.96 11.62 1.35
N ILE A 166 9.73 11.36 0.89
CA ILE A 166 9.35 10.12 0.22
C ILE A 166 10.03 10.00 -1.13
N ALA A 167 10.11 11.07 -1.92
CA ALA A 167 10.82 11.04 -3.19
C ALA A 167 12.29 10.64 -2.99
N ARG A 168 12.95 11.24 -1.99
CA ARG A 168 14.34 10.95 -1.67
C ARG A 168 14.54 9.50 -1.22
N SER A 169 13.70 8.97 -0.34
CA SER A 169 13.89 7.61 0.20
C SER A 169 13.41 6.49 -0.72
N GLU A 170 12.35 6.73 -1.51
CA GLU A 170 11.69 5.68 -2.31
C GLU A 170 11.95 5.76 -3.81
N ILE A 171 12.32 6.92 -4.35
CA ILE A 171 12.44 7.13 -5.80
C ILE A 171 13.90 7.35 -6.20
N PHE A 172 14.59 8.24 -5.49
CA PHE A 172 16.02 8.53 -5.71
C PHE A 172 16.91 7.55 -4.94
N THR A 173 16.87 6.29 -5.34
CA THR A 173 17.71 5.21 -4.78
C THR A 173 18.89 4.91 -5.71
N ASP A 174 19.95 4.30 -5.19
CA ASP A 174 21.16 3.94 -5.94
C ASP A 174 20.91 2.91 -7.07
N GLU A 175 19.72 2.29 -7.08
CA GLU A 175 19.31 1.31 -8.09
C GLU A 175 19.00 1.95 -9.45
N TRP A 176 18.72 3.26 -9.50
CA TRP A 176 18.31 3.95 -10.72
C TRP A 176 19.29 5.05 -11.15
N GLN A 177 19.73 5.00 -12.41
CA GLN A 177 20.57 6.04 -13.01
C GLN A 177 19.70 7.11 -13.68
N TRP A 178 19.62 8.28 -13.06
CA TRP A 178 18.85 9.42 -13.54
C TRP A 178 19.57 10.17 -14.65
N LYS A 179 18.86 10.52 -15.73
CA LYS A 179 19.30 11.54 -16.69
C LYS A 179 18.62 12.87 -16.37
N PRO A 180 19.30 14.02 -16.51
CA PRO A 180 18.66 15.32 -16.30
C PRO A 180 17.35 15.51 -17.11
N SER A 181 17.32 14.97 -18.34
CA SER A 181 16.15 15.00 -19.21
C SER A 181 14.91 14.33 -18.62
N ASP A 182 15.10 13.30 -17.79
CA ASP A 182 14.01 12.55 -17.15
C ASP A 182 13.28 13.43 -16.12
N LEU A 183 13.99 14.40 -15.52
CA LEU A 183 13.48 15.27 -14.48
C LEU A 183 12.86 16.56 -15.01
N HIS A 184 13.07 16.93 -16.28
CA HIS A 184 12.59 18.21 -16.85
C HIS A 184 11.08 18.45 -16.65
N PRO A 185 10.18 17.47 -16.88
CA PRO A 185 8.74 17.68 -16.65
C PRO A 185 8.44 17.95 -15.17
N MET A 186 9.11 17.23 -14.26
CA MET A 186 8.88 17.33 -12.82
C MET A 186 9.50 18.59 -12.22
N MET A 187 10.66 19.03 -12.74
CA MET A 187 11.24 20.32 -12.43
C MET A 187 10.28 21.46 -12.80
N THR A 188 9.71 21.41 -14.01
CA THR A 188 8.73 22.41 -14.47
C THR A 188 7.50 22.44 -13.55
N ALA A 189 6.95 21.27 -13.21
CA ALA A 189 5.84 21.14 -12.28
C ALA A 189 6.16 21.69 -10.88
N ALA A 190 7.35 21.41 -10.36
CA ALA A 190 7.81 21.90 -9.06
C ALA A 190 7.96 23.42 -9.05
N LEU A 191 8.49 24.02 -10.12
CA LEU A 191 8.61 25.47 -10.29
C LEU A 191 7.23 26.15 -10.36
N ILE A 192 6.32 25.64 -11.22
CA ILE A 192 4.95 26.18 -11.34
C ILE A 192 4.21 26.10 -9.99
N SER A 193 4.43 25.03 -9.23
CA SER A 193 3.76 24.78 -7.96
C SER A 193 4.46 25.38 -6.74
N ASN A 194 5.55 26.14 -6.92
CA ASN A 194 6.37 26.70 -5.85
C ASN A 194 6.81 25.66 -4.79
N LYS A 195 7.47 24.58 -5.24
CA LYS A 195 7.98 23.48 -4.38
C LYS A 195 9.51 23.51 -4.32
N PRO A 196 10.13 24.41 -3.53
CA PRO A 196 11.57 24.65 -3.54
C PRO A 196 12.39 23.43 -3.13
N GLU A 197 11.90 22.61 -2.19
CA GLU A 197 12.61 21.40 -1.76
C GLU A 197 12.74 20.35 -2.89
N PHE A 198 11.74 20.24 -3.77
CA PHE A 198 11.85 19.40 -4.96
C PHE A 198 12.82 19.98 -5.99
N VAL A 199 12.82 21.30 -6.18
CA VAL A 199 13.81 21.97 -7.05
C VAL A 199 15.23 21.70 -6.55
N LYS A 200 15.45 21.80 -5.24
CA LYS A 200 16.74 21.48 -4.61
C LYS A 200 17.11 20.02 -4.82
N LEU A 201 16.20 19.08 -4.55
CA LEU A 201 16.41 17.65 -4.75
C LEU A 201 16.82 17.31 -6.21
N PHE A 202 16.24 17.98 -7.20
CA PHE A 202 16.56 17.74 -8.61
C PHE A 202 17.90 18.35 -9.07
N LEU A 203 18.52 19.19 -8.26
CA LEU A 203 19.83 19.81 -8.53
C LEU A 203 20.98 19.10 -7.81
N GLU A 204 20.69 18.23 -6.85
CA GLU A 204 21.65 17.36 -6.15
C GLU A 204 22.11 16.20 -7.07
#